data_AF-A0A2E4HC51-F1
#
_entry.id   AF-A0A2E4HC51-F1
#
_cell.length_a   1.000
_cell.length_b   1.000
_cell.length_c   1.000
_cell.angle_alpha   90.00
_cell.angle_beta   90.00
_cell.angle_gamma   90.00
#
_symmetry.space_group_name_H-M   'P 1'
#
loop_
_entity.id
_entity.type
_entity.pdbx_description
1 polymer ?
#
loop_
_entity_poly.entity_id
_entity_poly.type
_entity_poly.pdbx_seq_one_letter_code
_entity_poly.pdbx_strand_id
1 'polypeptide(L)'
;MENAIFFGFFAAILLVIPYVGVIIGSLLPALVALATKDTYWYAFGVIAIFGFIQFVEGYFITPNITGANVSINSFIAILALIAFAMLWGISGMIVALPITAALKIIFDHSKRFAAIGFLIGQPEDRYLRSRALERLKRWKRNQSRQRLH
;
A
#
# COMPACT_ATOMS: atom_id res chain seq x y z
N MET A 1 10.92 -19.79 25.53
CA MET A 1 9.67 -19.69 24.72
C MET A 1 8.57 -18.88 25.41
N GLU A 2 8.79 -18.32 26.62
CA GLU A 2 7.76 -17.59 27.37
C GLU A 2 7.32 -16.25 26.75
N ASN A 3 8.13 -15.68 25.84
CA ASN A 3 7.80 -14.39 25.23
C ASN A 3 7.35 -14.51 23.76
N ALA A 4 7.26 -15.73 23.20
CA ALA A 4 6.99 -15.93 21.78
C ALA A 4 5.61 -15.36 21.37
N ILE A 5 4.61 -15.50 22.24
CA ILE A 5 3.26 -14.96 22.02
C ILE A 5 3.28 -13.43 22.10
N PHE A 6 3.99 -12.86 23.08
CA PHE A 6 4.15 -11.40 23.22
C PHE A 6 4.85 -10.80 22.00
N PHE A 7 5.99 -11.35 21.59
CA PHE A 7 6.72 -10.88 20.41
C PHE A 7 5.95 -11.14 19.12
N GLY A 8 5.18 -12.24 19.01
CA GLY A 8 4.31 -12.50 17.88
C GLY A 8 3.16 -11.49 17.76
N PHE A 9 2.51 -11.16 18.87
CA PHE A 9 1.47 -10.12 18.92
C PHE A 9 2.03 -8.72 18.65
N PHE A 10 3.16 -8.39 19.26
CA PHE A 10 3.85 -7.12 19.04
C PHE A 10 4.33 -6.99 17.59
N ALA A 11 4.86 -8.06 17.00
CA ALA A 11 5.21 -8.11 15.59
C ALA A 11 3.97 -7.97 14.68
N ALA A 12 2.83 -8.57 15.05
CA ALA A 12 1.57 -8.40 14.31
C ALA A 12 1.09 -6.94 14.35
N ILE A 13 1.19 -6.25 15.48
CA ILE A 13 0.91 -4.80 15.58
C ILE A 13 1.88 -3.98 14.73
N LEU A 14 3.18 -4.30 14.78
CA LEU A 14 4.19 -3.62 13.97
C LEU A 14 3.99 -3.87 12.47
N LEU A 15 3.42 -5.02 12.08
CA LEU A 15 3.03 -5.36 10.71
C LEU A 15 1.79 -4.59 10.22
N VAL A 16 0.92 -4.12 11.12
CA VAL A 16 -0.24 -3.26 10.75
C VAL A 16 0.24 -1.92 10.17
N ILE A 17 1.42 -1.45 10.55
CA ILE A 17 2.05 -0.27 9.97
C ILE A 17 3.04 -0.74 8.89
N PRO A 18 2.64 -0.79 7.62
CA PRO A 18 3.59 -1.02 6.54
C PRO A 18 4.78 -0.06 6.71
N TYR A 19 5.98 -0.53 6.36
CA TYR A 19 7.28 0.15 6.57
C TYR A 19 7.89 0.05 7.98
N VAL A 20 7.12 0.10 9.07
CA VAL A 20 7.71 -0.01 10.42
C VAL A 20 8.28 -1.41 10.66
N GLY A 21 7.54 -2.45 10.30
CA GLY A 21 8.02 -3.84 10.35
C GLY A 21 9.23 -4.10 9.45
N VAL A 22 9.26 -3.47 8.27
CA VAL A 22 10.38 -3.56 7.32
C VAL A 22 11.64 -2.88 7.88
N ILE A 23 11.49 -1.71 8.50
CA ILE A 23 12.59 -0.99 9.15
C ILE A 23 13.12 -1.81 10.33
N ILE A 24 12.26 -2.24 11.26
CA ILE A 24 12.71 -2.97 12.46
C ILE A 24 13.28 -4.35 12.09
N GLY A 25 12.63 -5.08 11.20
CA GLY A 25 13.05 -6.41 10.76
C GLY A 25 14.38 -6.41 10.01
N SER A 26 14.71 -5.31 9.33
CA SER A 26 16.00 -5.14 8.67
C SER A 26 17.07 -4.50 9.54
N LEU A 27 16.69 -3.60 10.44
CA LEU A 27 17.64 -2.84 11.25
C LEU A 27 18.27 -3.72 12.34
N LEU A 28 17.52 -4.65 12.94
CA LEU A 28 18.03 -5.49 14.03
C LEU A 28 19.20 -6.40 13.59
N PRO A 29 19.11 -7.21 12.51
CA PRO A 29 20.23 -8.04 12.09
C PRO A 29 21.40 -7.20 11.55
N ALA A 30 21.13 -6.02 10.97
CA ALA A 30 22.17 -5.08 10.56
C ALA A 30 22.99 -4.57 11.76
N LEU A 31 22.31 -4.15 12.83
CA LEU A 31 22.96 -3.68 14.06
C LEU A 31 23.73 -4.80 14.77
N VAL A 32 23.20 -6.02 14.80
CA VAL A 32 23.91 -7.18 15.37
C VAL A 32 25.18 -7.49 14.58
N ALA A 33 25.13 -7.44 13.25
CA ALA A 33 26.30 -7.66 12.40
C ALA A 33 27.36 -6.56 12.56
N LEU A 34 26.94 -5.31 12.79
CA LEU A 34 27.84 -4.19 13.10
C LEU A 34 28.47 -4.29 14.50
N ALA A 35 27.71 -4.73 15.50
CA ALA A 35 28.17 -4.79 16.89
C ALA A 35 29.10 -5.98 17.19
N THR A 36 29.07 -7.03 16.36
CA THR A 36 29.81 -8.28 16.61
C THR A 36 31.02 -8.50 15.71
N LYS A 37 31.31 -7.56 14.79
CA LYS A 37 32.38 -7.70 13.80
C LYS A 37 33.30 -6.48 13.81
N ASP A 38 34.59 -6.72 14.04
CA ASP A 38 35.59 -5.67 14.31
C ASP A 38 36.15 -4.96 13.07
N THR A 39 35.73 -5.35 11.86
CA THR A 39 36.31 -4.82 10.62
C THR A 39 35.32 -3.93 9.86
N TYR A 40 35.75 -2.73 9.46
CA TYR A 40 34.96 -1.77 8.68
C TYR A 40 34.35 -2.34 7.38
N TRP A 41 34.95 -3.40 6.83
CA TRP A 41 34.43 -4.12 5.67
C TRP A 41 33.08 -4.82 5.93
N TYR A 42 32.84 -5.28 7.16
CA TYR A 42 31.55 -5.83 7.55
C TYR A 42 30.46 -4.77 7.59
N ALA A 43 30.77 -3.55 8.07
CA ALA A 43 29.82 -2.45 8.06
C ALA A 43 29.35 -2.10 6.64
N PHE A 44 30.28 -2.05 5.69
CA PHE A 44 29.96 -1.82 4.28
C PHE A 44 29.13 -2.96 3.68
N GLY A 45 29.49 -4.21 3.96
CA GLY A 45 28.75 -5.39 3.51
C GLY A 45 27.31 -5.42 4.05
N VAL A 46 27.12 -5.05 5.32
CA VAL A 46 25.79 -4.93 5.94
C VAL A 46 24.96 -3.87 5.24
N ILE A 47 25.49 -2.66 5.05
CA ILE A 47 24.76 -1.58 4.36
C ILE A 47 24.42 -1.98 2.92
N ALA A 48 25.35 -2.61 2.19
CA ALA A 48 25.13 -3.03 0.82
C ALA A 48 24.03 -4.11 0.71
N ILE A 49 24.08 -5.14 1.57
CA ILE A 49 23.10 -6.23 1.59
C ILE A 49 21.73 -5.69 2.00
N PHE A 50 21.64 -4.89 3.06
CA PHE A 50 20.38 -4.33 3.52
C PHE A 50 19.81 -3.30 2.53
N GLY A 51 20.66 -2.46 1.95
CA GLY A 51 20.26 -1.55 0.87
C GLY A 51 19.70 -2.31 -0.32
N PHE A 52 20.32 -3.42 -0.72
CA PHE A 52 19.83 -4.27 -1.79
C PHE A 52 18.49 -4.94 -1.45
N ILE A 53 18.35 -5.51 -0.25
CA ILE A 53 17.10 -6.11 0.22
C ILE A 53 15.99 -5.07 0.22
N GLN A 54 16.22 -3.89 0.80
CA GLN A 54 15.25 -2.79 0.85
C GLN A 54 14.87 -2.30 -0.55
N PHE A 55 15.84 -2.23 -1.47
CA PHE A 55 15.59 -1.88 -2.85
C PHE A 55 14.67 -2.90 -3.53
N VAL A 56 15.00 -4.20 -3.43
CA VAL A 56 14.17 -5.27 -4.01
C VAL A 56 12.78 -5.29 -3.38
N GLU A 57 12.70 -5.12 -2.06
CA GLU A 57 11.44 -5.16 -1.32
C GLU A 57 10.54 -3.98 -1.68
N GLY A 58 11.09 -2.76 -1.74
CA GLY A 58 10.35 -1.55 -2.09
C GLY A 58 9.94 -1.47 -3.56
N TYR A 59 10.82 -1.87 -4.48
CA TYR A 59 10.58 -1.71 -5.93
C TYR A 59 9.91 -2.91 -6.60
N PHE A 60 10.10 -4.13 -6.11
CA PHE A 60 9.61 -5.35 -6.78
C PHE A 60 8.61 -6.12 -5.93
N ILE A 61 8.94 -6.39 -4.66
CA ILE A 61 8.11 -7.26 -3.81
C ILE A 61 6.82 -6.55 -3.40
N THR A 62 6.94 -5.36 -2.79
CA THR A 62 5.81 -4.56 -2.32
C THR A 62 4.77 -4.34 -3.42
N PRO A 63 5.11 -3.82 -4.62
CA PRO A 63 4.10 -3.61 -5.66
C PRO A 63 3.50 -4.91 -6.21
N ASN A 64 4.27 -6.00 -6.32
CA ASN A 64 3.72 -7.28 -6.78
C ASN A 64 2.78 -7.93 -5.76
N ILE A 65 3.05 -7.81 -4.46
CA ILE A 65 2.22 -8.40 -3.40
C ILE A 65 1.01 -7.51 -3.12
N THR A 66 1.21 -6.20 -3.00
CA THR A 66 0.13 -5.26 -2.64
C THR A 66 -0.82 -4.97 -3.80
N GLY A 67 -0.46 -5.34 -5.04
CA GLY A 67 -1.35 -5.80 -6.12
C GLY A 67 -2.43 -4.88 -6.67
N ALA A 68 -2.92 -3.89 -5.93
CA ALA A 68 -3.97 -3.00 -6.35
C ALA A 68 -3.82 -1.68 -5.58
N ASN A 69 -3.85 -0.58 -6.32
CA ASN A 69 -4.09 0.73 -5.72
C ASN A 69 -5.37 0.58 -4.87
N VAL A 70 -5.25 0.64 -3.54
CA VAL A 70 -6.41 0.97 -2.72
C VAL A 70 -6.74 2.40 -3.10
N SER A 71 -7.64 2.52 -4.06
CA SER A 71 -8.01 3.78 -4.66
C SER A 71 -8.90 4.53 -3.67
N ILE A 72 -8.30 5.08 -2.60
CA ILE A 72 -9.00 5.95 -1.67
C ILE A 72 -9.06 7.33 -2.30
N ASN A 73 -10.25 7.92 -2.37
CA ASN A 73 -10.41 9.31 -2.77
C ASN A 73 -9.59 10.24 -1.85
N SER A 74 -8.82 11.17 -2.45
CA SER A 74 -8.02 12.17 -1.73
C SER A 74 -8.82 12.92 -0.66
N PHE A 75 -10.11 13.19 -0.91
CA PHE A 75 -10.99 13.80 0.09
C PHE A 75 -11.16 12.94 1.34
N ILE A 76 -11.41 11.64 1.15
CA ILE A 76 -11.59 10.68 2.26
C ILE A 76 -10.27 10.46 2.99
N ALA A 77 -9.13 10.46 2.29
CA ALA A 77 -7.81 10.40 2.92
C ALA A 77 -7.57 11.59 3.86
N ILE A 78 -7.93 12.82 3.43
CA ILE A 78 -7.82 14.03 4.26
C ILE A 78 -8.75 13.93 5.47
N LEU A 79 -10.01 13.53 5.28
CA LEU A 79 -10.97 13.36 6.37
C LEU A 79 -10.49 12.31 7.39
N ALA A 80 -9.97 11.17 6.91
CA ALA A 80 -9.40 10.16 7.76
C ALA A 80 -8.21 10.69 8.55
N LEU A 81 -7.28 11.41 7.91
CA LEU A 81 -6.14 12.02 8.60
C LEU A 81 -6.58 12.98 9.70
N ILE A 82 -7.56 13.85 9.43
CA ILE A 82 -8.10 14.78 10.43
C ILE A 82 -8.78 14.02 11.56
N ALA A 83 -9.65 13.06 11.25
CA ALA A 83 -10.37 12.28 12.25
C ALA A 83 -9.41 11.52 13.17
N PHE A 84 -8.42 10.84 12.61
CA PHE A 84 -7.43 10.10 13.39
C PHE A 84 -6.46 11.04 14.15
N ALA A 85 -6.12 12.20 13.59
CA ALA A 85 -5.39 13.24 14.30
C ALA A 85 -6.15 13.74 15.53
N MET A 86 -7.47 13.89 15.43
CA MET A 86 -8.31 14.30 16.57
C MET A 86 -8.44 13.20 17.62
N LEU A 87 -8.45 11.93 17.21
CA LEU A 87 -8.54 10.80 18.15
C LEU A 87 -7.28 10.67 18.99
N TRP A 88 -6.11 10.52 18.36
CA TRP A 88 -4.84 10.19 19.04
C TRP A 88 -3.65 11.06 18.62
N GLY A 89 -3.86 12.16 17.90
CA GLY A 89 -2.79 13.04 17.44
C GLY A 89 -1.95 12.42 16.33
N ILE A 90 -0.65 12.66 16.38
CA ILE A 90 0.32 12.23 15.35
C ILE A 90 0.30 10.70 15.17
N SER A 91 0.18 9.94 16.26
CA SER A 91 0.14 8.48 16.20
C SER A 91 -1.08 7.97 15.42
N GLY A 92 -2.23 8.62 15.58
CA GLY A 92 -3.43 8.32 14.80
C GLY A 92 -3.22 8.57 13.30
N MET A 93 -2.54 9.66 12.95
CA MET A 93 -2.27 10.00 11.54
C MET A 93 -1.44 8.92 10.83
N ILE A 94 -0.48 8.29 11.51
CA ILE A 94 0.36 7.22 10.96
C ILE A 94 -0.48 6.03 10.49
N VAL A 95 -1.52 5.68 11.25
CA VAL A 95 -2.38 4.51 10.98
C VAL A 95 -3.65 4.84 10.19
N ALA A 96 -3.92 6.12 9.92
CA ALA A 96 -5.17 6.56 9.31
C ALA A 96 -5.43 5.90 7.94
N LEU A 97 -4.44 5.94 7.04
CA LEU A 97 -4.55 5.37 5.70
C LEU A 97 -4.68 3.83 5.68
N PRO A 98 -3.85 3.03 6.37
CA PRO A 98 -4.01 1.58 6.36
C PRO A 98 -5.34 1.14 6.98
N ILE A 99 -5.84 1.81 8.03
CA ILE A 99 -7.15 1.49 8.60
C ILE A 99 -8.28 1.85 7.63
N THR A 100 -8.22 3.03 7.01
CA THR A 100 -9.23 3.46 6.02
C THR A 100 -9.25 2.53 4.80
N ALA A 101 -8.07 2.07 4.37
CA ALA A 101 -7.92 1.08 3.30
C ALA A 101 -8.57 -0.26 3.67
N ALA A 102 -8.29 -0.78 4.88
CA ALA A 102 -8.88 -2.02 5.37
C ALA A 102 -10.41 -1.92 5.45
N LEU A 103 -10.94 -0.81 5.97
CA LEU A 103 -12.38 -0.55 6.04
C LEU A 103 -13.03 -0.52 4.64
N LYS A 104 -12.37 0.12 3.67
CA LYS A 104 -12.84 0.12 2.27
C LYS A 104 -12.98 -1.32 1.73
N ILE A 105 -11.96 -2.16 1.92
CA ILE A 105 -11.98 -3.55 1.45
C ILE A 105 -13.14 -4.33 2.08
N ILE A 106 -13.38 -4.14 3.38
CA ILE A 106 -14.50 -4.77 4.10
C ILE A 106 -15.84 -4.32 3.53
N PHE A 107 -16.01 -3.01 3.28
CA PHE A 107 -17.25 -2.47 2.71
C PHE A 107 -17.49 -2.91 1.26
N ASP A 108 -16.43 -3.05 0.47
CA ASP A 108 -16.50 -3.54 -0.91
C ASP A 108 -16.96 -5.01 -0.98
N HIS A 109 -16.65 -5.83 0.02
CA HIS A 109 -17.08 -7.24 0.07
C HIS A 109 -18.54 -7.43 0.52
N SER A 110 -19.18 -6.41 1.10
CA SER A 110 -20.57 -6.50 1.56
C SER A 110 -21.52 -5.79 0.61
N LYS A 111 -22.47 -6.53 0.02
CA LYS A 111 -23.50 -5.95 -0.87
C LYS A 111 -24.31 -4.82 -0.22
N ARG A 112 -24.44 -4.81 1.12
CA ARG A 112 -25.14 -3.76 1.87
C ARG A 112 -24.31 -2.48 2.04
N PHE A 113 -22.98 -2.61 2.11
CA PHE A 113 -22.06 -1.48 2.32
C PHE A 113 -21.31 -1.05 1.05
N ALA A 114 -21.57 -1.70 -0.08
CA ALA A 114 -20.99 -1.37 -1.38
C ALA A 114 -21.16 0.12 -1.76
N ALA A 115 -22.27 0.76 -1.38
CA ALA A 115 -22.47 2.20 -1.62
C ALA A 115 -21.46 3.07 -0.83
N ILE A 116 -21.13 2.69 0.40
CA ILE A 116 -20.14 3.38 1.23
C ILE A 116 -18.73 3.10 0.70
N GLY A 117 -18.43 1.85 0.32
CA GLY A 117 -17.18 1.47 -0.34
C GLY A 117 -16.92 2.27 -1.63
N PHE A 118 -17.96 2.49 -2.43
CA PHE A 118 -17.91 3.32 -3.64
C PHE A 118 -17.58 4.80 -3.35
N LEU A 119 -18.16 5.39 -2.30
CA LEU A 119 -17.85 6.78 -1.90
C LEU A 119 -16.43 6.95 -1.37
N ILE A 120 -15.90 5.92 -0.71
CA ILE A 120 -14.51 5.88 -0.23
C ILE A 120 -13.54 5.72 -1.41
N GLY A 121 -13.99 5.04 -2.47
CA GLY A 121 -13.26 4.83 -3.71
C GLY A 121 -12.97 6.10 -4.52
N GLN A 122 -11.88 6.11 -5.28
CA GLN A 122 -11.68 7.13 -6.32
C GLN A 122 -12.66 6.90 -7.47
N PRO A 123 -13.18 7.98 -8.10
CA PRO A 123 -13.85 7.86 -9.39
C PRO A 123 -12.86 7.24 -10.38
N GLU A 124 -13.16 6.03 -10.82
CA GLU A 124 -12.21 5.24 -11.58
C GLU A 124 -12.13 5.74 -13.03
N ASP A 125 -11.14 6.60 -13.32
CA ASP A 125 -10.86 7.09 -14.68
C ASP A 125 -10.65 5.96 -15.68
N ARG A 126 -10.22 4.79 -15.20
CA ARG A 126 -10.03 3.57 -16.00
C ARG A 126 -11.35 3.07 -16.61
N TYR A 127 -12.48 3.21 -15.91
CA TYR A 127 -13.82 2.91 -16.44
C TYR A 127 -14.31 3.94 -17.46
N LEU A 128 -13.98 5.23 -17.26
CA LEU A 128 -14.34 6.28 -18.21
C LEU A 128 -13.54 6.14 -19.52
N ARG A 129 -12.25 5.80 -19.43
CA ARG A 129 -11.35 5.65 -20.58
C ARG A 129 -11.72 4.47 -21.47
N SER A 130 -12.12 3.32 -20.90
CA SER A 130 -12.52 2.14 -21.67
C SER A 130 -13.79 2.39 -22.49
N ARG A 131 -14.82 3.01 -21.90
CA ARG A 131 -16.05 3.39 -22.61
C ARG A 131 -15.79 4.42 -23.70
N ALA A 132 -14.98 5.44 -23.45
CA ALA A 132 -14.66 6.46 -24.46
C ALA A 132 -13.90 5.85 -25.65
N LEU A 133 -12.91 5.00 -25.39
CA LEU A 133 -12.16 4.29 -26.42
C LEU A 133 -13.04 3.32 -27.21
N GLU A 134 -13.95 2.59 -26.56
CA GLU A 134 -14.91 1.73 -27.25
C GLU A 134 -15.81 2.53 -28.20
N ARG A 135 -16.32 3.69 -27.77
CA ARG A 135 -17.17 4.55 -28.59
C ARG A 135 -16.41 5.08 -29.81
N LEU A 136 -15.16 5.52 -29.63
CA LEU A 136 -14.28 5.92 -30.73
C LEU A 136 -14.01 4.76 -31.71
N LYS A 137 -13.78 3.55 -31.19
CA LYS A 137 -13.54 2.36 -32.01
C LYS A 137 -14.78 1.99 -32.84
N ARG A 138 -15.99 2.13 -32.28
CA ARG A 138 -17.26 1.96 -33.01
C ARG A 138 -17.46 3.04 -34.07
N TRP A 139 -17.22 4.30 -33.72
CA TRP A 139 -17.35 5.42 -34.66
C TRP A 139 -16.41 5.28 -35.86
N LYS A 140 -15.14 4.94 -35.62
CA LYS A 140 -14.15 4.71 -36.68
C LYS A 140 -14.55 3.56 -37.61
N ARG A 141 -15.15 2.49 -37.06
CA ARG A 141 -15.65 1.33 -37.82
C ARG A 141 -16.83 1.68 -38.72
N ASN A 142 -17.74 2.55 -38.26
CA ASN A 142 -18.86 3.03 -39.07
C ASN A 142 -18.40 3.99 -40.17
N GLN A 143 -17.41 4.85 -39.90
CA GLN A 143 -16.86 5.74 -40.94
C GLN A 143 -16.16 4.98 -42.07
N SER A 144 -15.45 3.88 -41.77
CA SER A 144 -14.82 3.05 -42.81
C SER A 144 -15.82 2.34 -43.73
N ARG A 145 -17.06 2.11 -43.29
CA ARG A 145 -18.13 1.53 -44.13
C ARG A 145 -18.76 2.52 -45.11
N GLN A 146 -18.70 3.82 -44.81
CA GLN A 146 -19.29 4.87 -45.65
C GLN A 146 -18.37 5.34 -46.80
N ARG A 147 -17.08 4.96 -46.80
CA ARG A 147 -16.11 5.34 -47.84
C ARG A 147 -15.90 4.29 -48.94
N LEU A 148 -16.63 3.17 -48.87
CA LEU A 148 -16.55 2.04 -49.81
C LEU A 148 -17.79 1.95 -50.73
N HIS A 149 -18.68 2.93 -50.66
CA HIS A 149 -19.78 3.19 -51.59
C HIS A 149 -19.55 4.55 -52.22
#